data_AF-A0A3D5XT31-F1
#
_entry.id   AF-A0A3D5XT31-F1
#
_cell.length_a   1.000
_cell.length_b   1.000
_cell.length_c   1.000
_cell.angle_alpha   90.00
_cell.angle_beta   90.00
_cell.angle_gamma   90.00
#
_symmetry.space_group_name_H-M   'P 1'
#
loop_
_entity.id
_entity.type
_entity.pdbx_description
1 polymer ?
#
loop_
_entity_poly.entity_id
_entity_poly.type
_entity_poly.pdbx_seq_one_letter_code
_entity_poly.pdbx_strand_id
1 'polypeptide(L)'
;MIKIRNNNIILYFFLIITLILQIIFMFKNVVFFNYVFINNYIHLFLTVPITLWGYSLIYRITDKKVRYYSFLYVLLLMFWLIAKFCALILPVSIENLIFWYLYYIPLLFNVYLLYEMLRYSSDKLNYKTNYFILIITIILILSVLTNNYHNNVFIIDINYLDKYTYGYIYSIIVIWLIILGILILNYAFRIYKNRNKAPLLFVFLVFILYFIYNRAYVFRINLIFRSDFTITTIIFMVYLLEVFIRINLIPGKYYYSSFFK
;
A
#
# COMPACT_ATOMS: atom_id res chain seq x y z
N MET A 1 27.78 5.26 -0.97
CA MET A 1 27.08 6.53 -0.69
C MET A 1 26.31 6.94 -1.95
N ILE A 2 25.07 6.46 -2.11
CA ILE A 2 24.27 6.66 -3.33
C ILE A 2 23.64 8.07 -3.28
N LYS A 3 23.90 8.89 -4.30
CA LYS A 3 23.28 10.21 -4.49
C LYS A 3 21.78 10.02 -4.76
N ILE A 4 20.93 10.22 -3.75
CA ILE A 4 19.44 10.16 -3.81
C ILE A 4 18.85 11.38 -4.56
N ARG A 5 19.56 11.94 -5.56
CA ARG A 5 19.11 13.12 -6.33
C ARG A 5 18.13 12.75 -7.46
N ASN A 6 17.98 11.46 -7.79
CA ASN A 6 17.20 10.99 -8.94
C ASN A 6 15.78 10.49 -8.63
N ASN A 7 15.37 10.38 -7.36
CA ASN A 7 14.04 9.81 -7.03
C ASN A 7 12.89 10.68 -7.56
N ASN A 8 13.07 12.00 -7.61
CA ASN A 8 12.07 12.94 -8.13
C ASN A 8 11.84 12.70 -9.63
N ILE A 9 12.92 12.49 -10.39
CA ILE A 9 12.87 12.23 -11.83
C ILE A 9 12.05 10.97 -12.10
N ILE A 10 12.19 9.94 -11.27
CA ILE A 10 11.42 8.70 -11.40
C ILE A 10 9.93 8.95 -11.12
N LEU A 11 9.57 9.70 -10.07
CA LEU A 11 8.15 10.06 -9.85
C LEU A 11 7.57 10.86 -11.02
N TYR A 12 8.31 11.81 -11.56
CA TYR A 12 7.87 12.57 -12.74
C TYR A 12 7.75 11.69 -13.98
N PHE A 13 8.70 10.78 -14.19
CA PHE A 13 8.64 9.83 -15.28
C PHE A 13 7.40 8.94 -15.18
N PHE A 14 7.12 8.40 -13.99
CA PHE A 14 5.90 7.64 -13.73
C PHE A 14 4.64 8.49 -13.93
N LEU A 15 4.61 9.74 -13.45
CA LEU A 15 3.50 10.66 -13.67
C LEU A 15 3.26 10.90 -15.18
N ILE A 16 4.31 11.25 -15.92
CA ILE A 16 4.24 11.48 -17.37
C ILE A 16 3.73 10.24 -18.09
N ILE A 17 4.27 9.05 -17.77
CA ILE A 17 3.78 7.80 -18.34
C ILE A 17 2.29 7.60 -18.02
N THR A 18 1.86 7.82 -16.77
CA THR A 18 0.44 7.66 -16.42
C THR A 18 -0.45 8.67 -17.12
N LEU A 19 0.00 9.91 -17.33
CA LEU A 19 -0.72 10.92 -18.12
C LEU A 19 -0.81 10.53 -19.60
N ILE A 20 0.28 10.02 -20.18
CA ILE A 20 0.28 9.50 -21.56
C ILE A 20 -0.72 8.34 -21.70
N LEU A 21 -0.70 7.39 -20.77
CA LEU A 21 -1.66 6.28 -20.74
C LEU A 21 -3.09 6.81 -20.64
N GLN A 22 -3.36 7.77 -19.75
CA GLN A 22 -4.68 8.41 -19.63
C GLN A 22 -5.13 9.02 -20.96
N ILE A 23 -4.26 9.78 -21.63
CA ILE A 23 -4.56 10.43 -22.92
C ILE A 23 -4.86 9.38 -24.00
N ILE A 24 -4.01 8.36 -24.15
CA ILE A 24 -4.22 7.27 -25.13
C ILE A 24 -5.58 6.59 -24.89
N PHE A 25 -5.92 6.32 -23.63
CA PHE A 25 -7.20 5.69 -23.30
C PHE A 25 -8.41 6.62 -23.46
N MET A 26 -8.26 7.92 -23.22
CA MET A 26 -9.31 8.91 -23.52
C MET A 26 -9.58 8.95 -25.03
N PHE A 27 -8.55 8.92 -25.88
CA PHE A 27 -8.71 8.88 -27.34
C PHE A 27 -9.33 7.57 -27.86
N LYS A 28 -9.06 6.44 -27.20
CA LYS A 28 -9.68 5.16 -27.59
C LYS A 28 -11.20 5.11 -27.32
N ASN A 29 -11.70 5.97 -26.42
CA ASN A 29 -13.06 5.88 -25.88
C ASN A 29 -13.87 7.19 -26.03
N VAL A 30 -13.53 8.03 -27.02
CA VAL A 30 -14.12 9.37 -27.28
C VAL A 30 -15.65 9.40 -27.30
N VAL A 31 -16.32 8.26 -27.52
CA VAL A 31 -17.78 8.16 -27.68
C VAL A 31 -18.56 7.90 -26.38
N PHE A 32 -17.93 7.53 -25.26
CA PHE A 32 -18.68 7.12 -24.05
C PHE A 32 -18.18 7.75 -22.74
N PHE A 33 -18.72 8.94 -22.42
CA PHE A 33 -18.81 9.41 -21.03
C PHE A 33 -19.97 8.68 -20.31
N ASN A 34 -19.82 7.37 -20.09
CA ASN A 34 -20.79 6.58 -19.32
C ASN A 34 -20.31 6.31 -17.89
N TYR A 35 -21.23 5.97 -16.99
CA TYR A 35 -20.91 5.58 -15.60
C TYR A 35 -19.87 4.45 -15.52
N VAL A 36 -19.92 3.50 -16.47
CA VAL A 36 -18.96 2.39 -16.60
C VAL A 36 -17.55 2.88 -16.95
N PHE A 37 -17.43 3.97 -17.71
CA PHE A 37 -16.15 4.59 -18.02
C PHE A 37 -15.52 5.15 -16.75
N ILE A 38 -16.22 6.02 -16.02
CA ILE A 38 -15.69 6.63 -14.79
C ILE A 38 -15.24 5.55 -13.79
N ASN A 39 -16.02 4.48 -13.63
CA ASN A 39 -15.72 3.41 -12.66
C ASN A 39 -14.49 2.57 -13.03
N ASN A 40 -14.19 2.40 -14.32
CA ASN A 40 -13.04 1.62 -14.78
C ASN A 40 -11.74 2.44 -14.82
N TYR A 41 -11.82 3.76 -15.00
CA TYR A 41 -10.66 4.64 -15.16
C TYR A 41 -10.27 5.39 -13.87
N ILE A 42 -11.10 5.37 -12.82
CA ILE A 42 -10.83 6.09 -11.57
C ILE A 42 -9.47 5.72 -10.94
N HIS A 43 -9.06 4.46 -11.00
CA HIS A 43 -7.76 4.03 -10.47
C HIS A 43 -6.60 4.68 -11.20
N LEU A 44 -6.72 4.82 -12.53
CA LEU A 44 -5.73 5.50 -13.34
C LEU A 44 -5.70 7.00 -13.05
N PHE A 45 -6.85 7.64 -12.82
CA PHE A 45 -6.90 9.05 -12.42
C PHE A 45 -6.30 9.30 -11.03
N LEU A 46 -6.51 8.37 -10.08
CA LEU A 46 -5.96 8.47 -8.72
C LEU A 46 -4.43 8.39 -8.67
N THR A 47 -3.73 7.97 -9.74
CA THR A 47 -2.26 8.02 -9.77
C THR A 47 -1.74 9.46 -9.68
N VAL A 48 -2.47 10.45 -10.21
CA VAL A 48 -2.08 11.85 -10.18
C VAL A 48 -2.02 12.40 -8.75
N PRO A 49 -3.10 12.39 -7.93
CA PRO A 49 -3.01 12.84 -6.56
C PRO A 49 -2.01 12.02 -5.71
N ILE A 50 -1.84 10.72 -5.98
CA ILE A 50 -0.84 9.89 -5.29
C ILE A 50 0.59 10.33 -5.62
N THR A 51 0.90 10.66 -6.87
CA THR A 51 2.23 11.19 -7.24
C THR A 51 2.50 12.55 -6.62
N LEU A 52 1.51 13.46 -6.62
CA LEU A 52 1.64 14.79 -6.00
C LEU A 52 1.84 14.67 -4.49
N TRP A 53 1.06 13.80 -3.84
CA TRP A 53 1.23 13.47 -2.43
C TRP A 53 2.62 12.86 -2.17
N GLY A 54 3.05 11.89 -2.96
CA GLY A 54 4.37 11.27 -2.84
C GLY A 54 5.51 12.26 -3.04
N TYR A 55 5.36 13.21 -3.97
CA TYR A 55 6.31 14.29 -4.18
C TYR A 55 6.45 15.19 -2.94
N SER A 56 5.32 15.52 -2.29
CA SER A 56 5.34 16.30 -1.05
C SER A 56 6.14 15.62 0.08
N LEU A 57 6.19 14.28 0.12
CA LEU A 57 6.94 13.54 1.15
C LEU A 57 8.45 13.80 1.07
N ILE A 58 8.99 14.07 -0.12
CA ILE A 58 10.41 14.37 -0.34
C ILE A 58 10.84 15.59 0.45
N TYR A 59 9.96 16.59 0.56
CA TYR A 59 10.21 17.83 1.29
C TYR A 59 9.91 17.69 2.77
N ARG A 60 8.90 16.88 3.14
CA ARG A 60 8.45 16.75 4.52
C ARG A 60 9.32 15.83 5.36
N ILE A 61 9.87 14.74 4.80
CA ILE A 61 10.66 13.75 5.55
C ILE A 61 12.14 14.13 5.53
N THR A 62 12.76 14.30 6.69
CA THR A 62 14.17 14.74 6.80
C THR A 62 15.16 13.61 6.58
N ASP A 63 14.91 12.44 7.16
CA ASP A 63 15.82 11.30 7.09
C ASP A 63 15.89 10.71 5.67
N LYS A 64 17.11 10.51 5.15
CA LYS A 64 17.35 10.03 3.79
C LYS A 64 16.87 8.60 3.57
N LYS A 65 17.03 7.70 4.55
CA LYS A 65 16.59 6.30 4.42
C LYS A 65 15.08 6.18 4.55
N VAL A 66 14.48 6.89 5.51
CA VAL A 66 13.01 6.90 5.64
C VAL A 66 12.35 7.50 4.41
N ARG A 67 12.95 8.54 3.82
CA ARG A 67 12.50 9.11 2.54
C ARG A 67 12.61 8.12 1.39
N TYR A 68 13.67 7.32 1.33
CA TYR A 68 13.80 6.26 0.33
C TYR A 68 12.70 5.19 0.49
N TYR A 69 12.43 4.72 1.70
CA TYR A 69 11.32 3.79 1.94
C TYR A 69 9.96 4.40 1.62
N SER A 70 9.75 5.68 1.93
CA SER A 70 8.52 6.40 1.55
C SER A 70 8.37 6.54 0.04
N PHE A 71 9.47 6.70 -0.69
CA PHE A 71 9.45 6.68 -2.15
C PHE A 71 9.06 5.30 -2.70
N LEU A 72 9.64 4.21 -2.18
CA LEU A 72 9.23 2.85 -2.56
C LEU A 72 7.76 2.58 -2.23
N TYR A 73 7.28 3.11 -1.10
CA TYR A 73 5.90 3.01 -0.67
C TYR A 73 4.94 3.66 -1.68
N VAL A 74 5.25 4.88 -2.11
CA VAL A 74 4.47 5.58 -3.16
C VAL A 74 4.48 4.80 -4.47
N LEU A 75 5.63 4.28 -4.91
CA LEU A 75 5.73 3.48 -6.14
C LEU A 75 4.85 2.22 -6.07
N LEU A 76 4.78 1.55 -4.92
CA LEU A 76 3.92 0.39 -4.73
C LEU A 76 2.43 0.76 -4.76
N LEU A 77 2.03 1.90 -4.19
CA LEU A 77 0.63 2.37 -4.31
C LEU A 77 0.27 2.67 -5.77
N MET A 78 1.15 3.32 -6.53
CA MET A 78 0.95 3.55 -7.96
C MET A 78 0.87 2.25 -8.74
N PHE A 79 1.77 1.31 -8.47
CA PHE A 79 1.75 -0.02 -9.06
C PHE A 79 0.42 -0.73 -8.81
N TRP A 80 -0.13 -0.63 -7.59
CA TRP A 80 -1.42 -1.24 -7.27
C TRP A 80 -2.56 -0.64 -8.11
N LEU A 81 -2.63 0.69 -8.23
CA LEU A 81 -3.64 1.36 -9.04
C LEU A 81 -3.57 0.95 -10.51
N ILE A 82 -2.36 0.83 -11.06
CA ILE A 82 -2.14 0.38 -12.44
C ILE A 82 -2.54 -1.09 -12.60
N ALA A 83 -2.13 -1.97 -11.68
CA ALA A 83 -2.51 -3.38 -11.74
C ALA A 83 -4.04 -3.56 -11.64
N LYS A 84 -4.69 -2.76 -10.79
CA LYS A 84 -6.15 -2.75 -10.66
C LYS A 84 -6.83 -2.27 -11.94
N PHE A 85 -6.33 -1.19 -12.52
CA PHE A 85 -6.79 -0.70 -13.80
C PHE A 85 -6.68 -1.75 -14.92
N CYS A 86 -5.53 -2.41 -15.05
CA CYS A 86 -5.33 -3.49 -16.02
C CYS A 86 -6.34 -4.63 -15.80
N ALA A 87 -6.56 -5.04 -14.56
CA ALA A 87 -7.52 -6.10 -14.22
C ALA A 87 -8.97 -5.76 -14.57
N LEU A 88 -9.34 -4.48 -14.64
CA LEU A 88 -10.70 -4.04 -14.98
C LEU A 88 -10.95 -3.98 -16.49
N ILE A 89 -9.90 -3.77 -17.29
CA ILE A 89 -10.02 -3.66 -18.75
C ILE A 89 -9.82 -5.00 -19.45
N LEU A 90 -9.03 -5.88 -18.87
CA LEU A 90 -8.78 -7.21 -19.41
C LEU A 90 -9.96 -8.15 -19.12
N PRO A 91 -10.31 -9.06 -20.04
CA PRO A 91 -11.38 -10.02 -19.81
C PRO A 91 -11.03 -10.97 -18.67
N VAL A 92 -12.05 -11.42 -17.93
CA VAL A 92 -11.86 -12.44 -16.89
C VAL A 92 -11.44 -13.75 -17.57
N SER A 93 -10.21 -14.19 -17.29
CA SER A 93 -9.64 -15.44 -17.79
C SER A 93 -8.62 -15.97 -16.79
N ILE A 94 -8.29 -17.26 -16.89
CA ILE A 94 -7.28 -17.91 -16.03
C ILE A 94 -5.93 -17.16 -16.13
N GLU A 95 -5.57 -16.70 -17.33
CA GLU A 95 -4.34 -15.95 -17.61
C GLU A 95 -4.34 -14.59 -16.91
N ASN A 96 -5.50 -13.93 -16.85
CA ASN A 96 -5.62 -12.58 -16.30
C ASN A 96 -5.82 -12.55 -14.77
N LEU A 97 -6.03 -13.69 -14.11
CA LEU A 97 -6.06 -13.78 -12.64
C LEU A 97 -4.77 -13.25 -11.99
N ILE A 98 -3.65 -13.30 -12.71
CA ILE A 98 -2.38 -12.76 -12.24
C ILE A 98 -2.50 -11.29 -11.80
N PHE A 99 -3.30 -10.48 -12.50
CA PHE A 99 -3.46 -9.07 -12.15
C PHE A 99 -4.12 -8.88 -10.78
N TRP A 100 -4.97 -9.80 -10.33
CA TRP A 100 -5.54 -9.78 -8.98
C TRP A 100 -4.51 -10.22 -7.95
N TYR A 101 -3.67 -11.20 -8.27
CA TYR A 101 -2.59 -11.66 -7.41
C TYR A 101 -1.52 -10.59 -7.18
N LEU A 102 -1.25 -9.78 -8.21
CA LEU A 102 -0.32 -8.64 -8.13
C LEU A 102 -0.72 -7.63 -7.04
N TYR A 103 -1.98 -7.60 -6.59
CA TYR A 103 -2.42 -6.72 -5.50
C TYR A 103 -1.75 -7.03 -4.15
N TYR A 104 -1.27 -8.26 -3.97
CA TYR A 104 -0.65 -8.68 -2.73
C TYR A 104 0.79 -8.19 -2.59
N ILE A 105 1.47 -7.88 -3.72
CA ILE A 105 2.79 -7.24 -3.72
C ILE A 105 2.75 -5.89 -2.99
N PRO A 106 1.96 -4.89 -3.42
CA PRO A 106 1.89 -3.62 -2.73
C PRO A 106 1.22 -3.74 -1.37
N LEU A 107 0.22 -4.62 -1.19
CA LEU A 107 -0.41 -4.83 0.12
C LEU A 107 0.62 -5.23 1.20
N LEU A 108 1.42 -6.28 0.93
CA LEU A 108 2.37 -6.82 1.90
C LEU A 108 3.62 -5.96 2.03
N PHE A 109 4.20 -5.51 0.91
CA PHE A 109 5.41 -4.69 0.97
C PHE A 109 5.16 -3.30 1.56
N ASN A 110 4.00 -2.67 1.33
CA ASN A 110 3.73 -1.36 1.95
C ASN A 110 3.67 -1.45 3.47
N VAL A 111 3.05 -2.51 4.03
CA VAL A 111 3.02 -2.72 5.48
C VAL A 111 4.42 -3.02 6.02
N TYR A 112 5.21 -3.82 5.30
CA TYR A 112 6.63 -4.03 5.63
C TYR A 112 7.45 -2.74 5.59
N LEU A 113 7.22 -1.86 4.61
CA LEU A 113 7.92 -0.57 4.52
C LEU A 113 7.54 0.36 5.68
N LEU A 114 6.28 0.40 6.10
CA LEU A 114 5.86 1.15 7.30
C LEU A 114 6.58 0.64 8.55
N TYR A 115 6.67 -0.69 8.71
CA TYR A 115 7.47 -1.32 9.74
C TYR A 115 8.94 -0.89 9.67
N GLU A 116 9.55 -0.91 8.49
CA GLU A 116 10.96 -0.52 8.31
C GLU A 116 11.20 0.96 8.64
N MET A 117 10.29 1.84 8.24
CA MET A 117 10.37 3.26 8.57
C MET A 117 10.35 3.49 10.09
N LEU A 118 9.39 2.88 10.81
CA LEU A 118 9.31 3.05 12.27
C LEU A 118 10.43 2.35 13.02
N ARG A 119 10.83 1.14 12.58
CA ARG A 119 11.99 0.45 13.17
C ARG A 119 13.22 1.34 13.08
N TYR A 120 13.50 1.86 11.88
CA TYR A 120 14.65 2.71 11.64
C TYR A 120 14.59 4.03 12.43
N SER A 121 13.39 4.60 12.60
CA SER A 121 13.18 5.80 13.42
C SER A 121 13.24 5.57 14.93
N SER A 122 12.91 4.37 15.41
CA SER A 122 12.93 4.03 16.84
C SER A 122 14.33 3.73 17.35
N ASP A 123 15.08 2.87 16.66
CA ASP A 123 16.44 2.47 17.04
C ASP A 123 17.09 1.75 15.85
N LYS A 124 18.37 2.01 15.57
CA LYS A 124 19.13 1.37 14.47
C LYS A 124 19.47 -0.12 14.75
N LEU A 125 18.56 -0.87 15.36
CA LEU A 125 18.81 -2.20 15.92
C LEU A 125 18.57 -3.37 14.95
N ASN A 126 19.43 -4.37 15.15
CA ASN A 126 19.50 -5.76 14.67
C ASN A 126 19.06 -6.06 13.23
N TYR A 127 20.03 -6.11 12.31
CA TYR A 127 19.82 -6.45 10.90
C TYR A 127 19.24 -7.86 10.68
N LYS A 128 19.56 -8.83 11.54
CA LYS A 128 19.13 -10.24 11.36
C LYS A 128 17.62 -10.42 11.41
N THR A 129 16.94 -9.81 12.39
CA THR A 129 15.48 -9.87 12.54
C THR A 129 14.77 -9.27 11.33
N ASN A 130 15.35 -8.23 10.72
CA ASN A 130 14.77 -7.60 9.55
C ASN A 130 14.80 -8.50 8.31
N TYR A 131 15.92 -9.16 8.04
CA TYR A 131 16.02 -10.09 6.91
C TYR A 131 14.99 -11.21 7.00
N PHE A 132 14.76 -11.74 8.21
CA PHE A 132 13.74 -12.76 8.43
C PHE A 132 12.32 -12.27 8.09
N ILE A 133 11.95 -11.07 8.53
CA ILE A 133 10.65 -10.47 8.24
C ILE A 133 10.48 -10.22 6.73
N LEU A 134 11.52 -9.72 6.06
CA LEU A 134 11.51 -9.54 4.61
C LEU A 134 11.32 -10.87 3.87
N ILE A 135 12.06 -11.91 4.26
CA ILE A 135 11.99 -13.24 3.64
C ILE A 135 10.58 -13.83 3.77
N ILE A 136 9.97 -13.78 4.97
CA ILE A 136 8.59 -14.26 5.15
C ILE A 136 7.64 -13.48 4.25
N THR A 137 7.78 -12.15 4.20
CA THR A 137 6.93 -11.30 3.36
C THR A 137 7.05 -11.69 1.88
N ILE A 138 8.26 -11.95 1.39
CA ILE A 138 8.52 -12.41 0.01
C ILE A 138 7.89 -13.79 -0.23
N ILE A 139 8.07 -14.75 0.69
CA ILE A 139 7.49 -16.10 0.56
C ILE A 139 5.96 -16.02 0.46
N LEU A 140 5.33 -15.19 1.29
CA LEU A 140 3.87 -15.01 1.26
C LEU A 140 3.38 -14.31 0.00
N ILE A 141 4.17 -13.40 -0.58
CA ILE A 141 3.84 -12.82 -1.89
C ILE A 141 3.95 -13.89 -2.97
N LEU A 142 5.04 -14.67 -2.98
CA LEU A 142 5.26 -15.71 -3.97
C LEU A 142 4.15 -16.77 -3.94
N SER A 143 3.68 -17.16 -2.75
CA SER A 143 2.57 -18.11 -2.62
C SER A 143 1.24 -17.57 -3.16
N VAL A 144 1.03 -16.25 -3.18
CA VAL A 144 -0.12 -15.66 -3.86
C VAL A 144 0.07 -15.69 -5.38
N LEU A 145 1.26 -15.32 -5.86
CA LEU A 145 1.56 -15.28 -7.29
C LEU A 145 1.52 -16.68 -7.94
N THR A 146 1.82 -17.72 -7.16
CA THR A 146 1.75 -19.11 -7.61
C THR A 146 0.42 -19.79 -7.28
N ASN A 147 -0.61 -19.04 -6.88
CA ASN A 147 -1.86 -19.62 -6.40
C ASN A 147 -2.51 -20.60 -7.38
N ASN A 148 -2.42 -20.38 -8.70
CA ASN A 148 -2.98 -21.29 -9.71
C ASN A 148 -2.41 -22.71 -9.65
N TYR A 149 -1.24 -22.93 -9.05
CA TYR A 149 -0.64 -24.26 -8.91
C TYR A 149 -1.19 -25.06 -7.73
N HIS A 150 -1.68 -24.38 -6.69
CA HIS A 150 -2.01 -25.05 -5.42
C HIS A 150 -3.36 -24.64 -4.81
N ASN A 151 -3.98 -23.54 -5.26
CA ASN A 151 -5.30 -23.04 -4.83
C ASN A 151 -5.48 -22.90 -3.30
N ASN A 152 -4.40 -22.56 -2.60
CA ASN A 152 -4.36 -22.54 -1.13
C ASN A 152 -4.43 -21.12 -0.55
N VAL A 153 -4.26 -20.08 -1.39
CA VAL A 153 -4.56 -18.69 -1.02
C VAL A 153 -6.00 -18.40 -1.40
N PHE A 154 -6.34 -18.63 -2.66
CA PHE A 154 -7.70 -18.53 -3.19
C PHE A 154 -8.11 -19.86 -3.79
N ILE A 155 -9.25 -20.37 -3.34
CA ILE A 155 -9.89 -21.54 -3.91
C ILE A 155 -10.83 -21.00 -4.98
N ILE A 156 -10.46 -21.19 -6.25
CA ILE A 156 -11.17 -20.65 -7.40
C ILE A 156 -11.93 -21.77 -8.09
N ASP A 157 -13.20 -21.52 -8.43
CA ASP A 157 -13.98 -22.42 -9.28
C ASP A 157 -13.63 -22.15 -10.75
N ILE A 158 -13.19 -23.19 -11.47
CA ILE A 158 -12.80 -23.09 -12.89
C ILE A 158 -13.98 -22.67 -13.77
N ASN A 159 -15.21 -23.03 -13.37
CA ASN A 159 -16.43 -22.67 -14.10
C ASN A 159 -16.90 -21.24 -13.79
N TYR A 160 -16.44 -20.66 -12.68
CA TYR A 160 -16.83 -19.32 -12.22
C TYR A 160 -15.61 -18.60 -11.64
N LEU A 161 -14.72 -18.13 -12.52
CA LEU A 161 -13.45 -17.49 -12.14
C LEU A 161 -13.64 -16.24 -11.25
N ASP A 162 -14.81 -15.61 -11.29
CA ASP A 162 -15.18 -14.47 -10.44
C ASP A 162 -15.59 -14.87 -9.02
N LYS A 163 -15.83 -16.17 -8.78
CA LYS A 163 -16.20 -16.72 -7.48
C LYS A 163 -15.00 -17.44 -6.88
N TYR A 164 -14.59 -16.97 -5.71
CA TYR A 164 -13.53 -17.59 -4.93
C TYR A 164 -13.87 -17.62 -3.45
N THR A 165 -13.27 -18.57 -2.74
CA THR A 165 -13.21 -18.59 -1.28
C THR A 165 -11.76 -18.50 -0.80
N TYR A 166 -11.57 -18.17 0.47
CA TYR A 166 -10.25 -17.98 1.06
C TYR A 166 -9.69 -19.31 1.59
N GLY A 167 -8.48 -19.66 1.18
CA GLY A 167 -7.76 -20.84 1.67
C GLY A 167 -6.95 -20.59 2.94
N TYR A 168 -6.22 -21.61 3.40
CA TYR A 168 -5.46 -21.51 4.65
C TYR A 168 -4.24 -20.57 4.53
N ILE A 169 -3.58 -20.49 3.37
CA ILE A 169 -2.43 -19.56 3.19
C ILE A 169 -2.92 -18.11 3.26
N TYR A 170 -4.13 -17.80 2.76
CA TYR A 170 -4.72 -16.49 2.97
C TYR A 170 -4.87 -16.15 4.46
N SER A 171 -5.27 -17.12 5.28
CA SER A 171 -5.34 -16.92 6.74
C SER A 171 -3.96 -16.63 7.35
N ILE A 172 -2.90 -17.30 6.86
CA ILE A 172 -1.51 -17.02 7.26
C ILE A 172 -1.11 -15.59 6.87
N ILE A 173 -1.47 -15.13 5.67
CA ILE A 173 -1.20 -13.74 5.21
C ILE A 173 -1.86 -12.72 6.14
N VAL A 174 -3.11 -12.97 6.54
CA VAL A 174 -3.81 -12.10 7.49
C VAL A 174 -3.08 -12.06 8.83
N ILE A 175 -2.72 -13.22 9.39
CA ILE A 175 -1.97 -13.30 10.65
C ILE A 175 -0.65 -12.54 10.54
N TRP A 176 0.06 -12.70 9.42
CA TRP A 176 1.31 -11.98 9.16
C TRP A 176 1.14 -10.46 9.15
N LEU A 177 0.09 -9.96 8.49
CA LEU A 177 -0.23 -8.52 8.49
C LEU A 177 -0.56 -8.01 9.91
N ILE A 178 -1.24 -8.81 10.73
CA ILE A 178 -1.52 -8.47 12.14
C ILE A 178 -0.21 -8.40 12.93
N ILE A 179 0.70 -9.38 12.76
CA ILE A 179 2.02 -9.39 13.40
C ILE A 179 2.80 -8.13 13.01
N LEU A 180 2.85 -7.78 11.72
CA LEU A 180 3.50 -6.54 11.28
C LEU A 180 2.85 -5.30 11.90
N GLY A 181 1.51 -5.24 11.99
CA GLY A 181 0.80 -4.16 12.66
C GLY A 181 1.17 -4.02 14.13
N ILE A 182 1.26 -5.13 14.86
CA ILE A 182 1.70 -5.16 16.27
C ILE A 182 3.15 -4.67 16.38
N LEU A 183 4.05 -5.09 15.49
CA LEU A 183 5.43 -4.61 15.48
C LEU A 183 5.54 -3.11 15.21
N ILE A 184 4.74 -2.58 14.27
CA ILE A 184 4.63 -1.14 14.00
C ILE A 184 4.19 -0.39 15.26
N LEU A 185 3.13 -0.86 15.93
CA LEU A 185 2.65 -0.27 17.18
C LEU A 185 3.71 -0.32 18.27
N ASN A 186 4.42 -1.44 18.42
CA ASN A 186 5.52 -1.58 19.38
C ASN A 186 6.62 -0.53 19.17
N TYR A 187 7.04 -0.30 17.92
CA TYR A 187 8.00 0.79 17.63
C TYR A 187 7.41 2.17 17.86
N ALA A 188 6.13 2.38 17.55
CA ALA A 188 5.46 3.64 17.83
C ALA A 188 5.45 3.96 19.34
N PHE A 189 5.15 2.96 20.19
CA PHE A 189 5.22 3.09 21.64
C PHE A 189 6.63 3.35 22.17
N ARG A 190 7.66 2.74 21.56
CA ARG A 190 9.06 2.99 21.93
C ARG A 190 9.48 4.42 21.62
N ILE A 191 9.16 4.93 20.44
CA ILE A 191 9.42 6.34 20.05
C ILE A 191 8.76 7.30 21.04
N TYR A 192 7.58 6.94 21.55
CA TYR A 192 6.80 7.73 22.50
C TYR A 192 7.06 7.39 23.99
N LYS A 193 8.09 6.60 24.32
CA LYS A 193 8.34 6.12 25.68
C LYS A 193 8.30 7.23 26.73
N ASN A 194 8.89 8.39 26.40
CA ASN A 194 9.00 9.56 27.28
C ASN A 194 8.15 10.75 26.80
N ARG A 195 7.11 10.51 25.99
CA ARG A 195 6.22 11.54 25.43
C ARG A 195 4.77 11.25 25.81
N ASN A 196 3.89 12.26 25.68
CA ASN A 196 2.45 12.03 25.80
C ASN A 196 1.99 11.06 24.69
N LYS A 197 1.42 9.91 25.06
CA LYS A 197 0.99 8.84 24.15
C LYS A 197 -0.38 9.08 23.51
N ALA A 198 -1.12 10.12 23.91
CA ALA A 198 -2.44 10.42 23.36
C ALA A 198 -2.49 10.45 21.81
N PRO A 199 -1.48 10.98 21.08
CA PRO A 199 -1.48 10.96 19.61
C PRO A 199 -1.40 9.55 18.99
N LEU A 200 -0.91 8.54 19.72
CA LEU A 200 -0.88 7.15 19.23
C LEU A 200 -2.28 6.56 19.08
N LEU A 201 -3.30 7.15 19.72
CA LEU A 201 -4.69 6.75 19.55
C LEU A 201 -5.11 6.82 18.08
N PHE A 202 -4.65 7.84 17.33
CA PHE A 202 -4.92 7.95 15.90
C PHE A 202 -4.36 6.77 15.11
N VAL A 203 -3.13 6.34 15.42
CA VAL A 203 -2.53 5.16 14.78
C VAL A 203 -3.34 3.90 15.08
N PHE A 204 -3.73 3.71 16.34
CA PHE A 204 -4.52 2.56 16.77
C PHE A 204 -5.90 2.53 16.10
N LEU A 205 -6.58 3.68 16.01
CA LEU A 205 -7.86 3.80 15.33
C LEU A 205 -7.77 3.42 13.86
N VAL A 206 -6.72 3.84 13.15
CA VAL A 206 -6.52 3.46 11.74
C VAL A 206 -6.37 1.95 11.60
N PHE A 207 -5.56 1.30 12.45
CA PHE A 207 -5.41 -0.16 12.42
C PHE A 207 -6.72 -0.89 12.71
N ILE A 208 -7.48 -0.46 13.71
CA ILE A 208 -8.78 -1.08 14.04
C ILE A 208 -9.77 -0.90 12.90
N LEU A 209 -9.95 0.32 12.40
CA LEU A 209 -10.91 0.60 11.33
C LEU A 209 -10.57 -0.20 10.06
N TYR A 210 -9.29 -0.26 9.70
CA TYR A 210 -8.84 -1.05 8.56
C TYR A 210 -9.03 -2.57 8.77
N PHE A 211 -8.80 -3.06 10.00
CA PHE A 211 -9.05 -4.46 10.35
C PHE A 211 -10.54 -4.80 10.24
N ILE A 212 -11.41 -3.98 10.81
CA ILE A 212 -12.88 -4.14 10.72
C ILE A 212 -13.32 -4.13 9.25
N TYR A 213 -12.85 -3.15 8.47
CA TYR A 213 -13.13 -3.08 7.03
C TYR A 213 -12.72 -4.36 6.30
N ASN A 214 -11.51 -4.87 6.54
CA ASN A 214 -11.03 -6.11 5.92
C ASN A 214 -11.90 -7.32 6.29
N ARG A 215 -12.26 -7.47 7.57
CA ARG A 215 -13.12 -8.59 8.02
C ARG A 215 -14.49 -8.50 7.36
N ALA A 216 -15.09 -7.31 7.37
CA ALA A 216 -16.39 -7.09 6.74
C ALA A 216 -16.36 -7.34 5.22
N TYR A 217 -15.27 -6.97 4.54
CA TYR A 217 -15.07 -7.25 3.11
C TYR A 217 -14.98 -8.75 2.84
N VAL A 218 -14.21 -9.49 3.65
CA VAL A 218 -14.08 -10.95 3.55
C VAL A 218 -15.41 -11.66 3.79
N PHE A 219 -16.21 -11.20 4.77
CA PHE A 219 -17.55 -11.71 5.04
C PHE A 219 -18.62 -11.23 4.06
N ARG A 220 -18.22 -10.49 3.01
CA ARG A 220 -19.11 -9.98 1.95
C ARG A 220 -20.29 -9.15 2.48
N ILE A 221 -20.09 -8.34 3.54
CA ILE A 221 -21.10 -7.42 4.05
C ILE A 221 -21.48 -6.42 2.94
N ASN A 222 -22.76 -6.37 2.56
CA ASN A 222 -23.23 -5.80 1.30
C ASN A 222 -22.63 -4.43 0.92
N LEU A 223 -22.76 -3.41 1.77
CA LEU A 223 -22.23 -2.06 1.47
C LEU A 223 -20.70 -2.04 1.37
N ILE A 224 -20.02 -2.82 2.19
CA ILE A 224 -18.55 -2.85 2.27
C ILE A 224 -17.99 -3.64 1.10
N PHE A 225 -18.63 -4.75 0.71
CA PHE A 225 -18.19 -5.58 -0.41
C PHE A 225 -18.37 -4.89 -1.77
N ARG A 226 -19.35 -3.97 -1.88
CA ARG A 226 -19.53 -3.12 -3.06
C ARG A 226 -18.52 -1.97 -3.15
N SER A 227 -17.83 -1.66 -2.05
CA SER A 227 -16.78 -0.63 -2.07
C SER A 227 -15.55 -1.13 -2.81
N ASP A 228 -14.76 -0.21 -3.37
CA ASP A 228 -13.50 -0.57 -4.00
C ASP A 228 -12.43 -0.85 -2.94
N PHE A 229 -12.07 -2.12 -2.79
CA PHE A 229 -11.04 -2.56 -1.85
C PHE A 229 -9.71 -1.84 -2.06
N THR A 230 -9.25 -1.72 -3.30
CA THR A 230 -7.96 -1.11 -3.64
C THR A 230 -7.92 0.37 -3.27
N ILE A 231 -8.96 1.13 -3.62
CA ILE A 231 -9.01 2.55 -3.29
C ILE A 231 -9.08 2.73 -1.78
N THR A 232 -9.94 1.95 -1.11
CA THR A 232 -10.11 2.06 0.35
C THR A 232 -8.82 1.71 1.09
N THR A 233 -8.12 0.64 0.69
CA THR A 233 -6.84 0.25 1.30
C THR A 233 -5.76 1.31 1.08
N ILE A 234 -5.68 1.89 -0.12
CA ILE A 234 -4.75 2.99 -0.43
C ILE A 234 -5.03 4.22 0.42
N ILE A 235 -6.30 4.59 0.64
CA ILE A 235 -6.67 5.70 1.53
C ILE A 235 -6.19 5.45 2.95
N PHE A 236 -6.43 4.25 3.50
CA PHE A 236 -5.91 3.88 4.83
C PHE A 236 -4.39 3.95 4.90
N MET A 237 -3.71 3.47 3.86
CA MET A 237 -2.25 3.48 3.74
C MET A 237 -1.67 4.90 3.70
N VAL A 238 -2.20 5.77 2.83
CA VAL A 238 -1.85 7.19 2.75
C VAL A 238 -2.09 7.89 4.08
N TYR A 239 -3.26 7.68 4.68
CA TYR A 239 -3.63 8.29 5.96
C TYR A 239 -2.72 7.82 7.10
N LEU A 240 -2.37 6.53 7.16
CA LEU A 240 -1.48 5.99 8.18
C LEU A 240 -0.08 6.63 8.11
N LEU A 241 0.50 6.75 6.91
CA LEU A 241 1.80 7.42 6.75
C LEU A 241 1.71 8.91 7.09
N GLU A 242 0.62 9.59 6.74
CA GLU A 242 0.37 10.98 7.14
C GLU A 242 0.31 11.14 8.66
N VAL A 243 -0.41 10.25 9.36
CA VAL A 243 -0.46 10.23 10.82
C VAL A 243 0.95 10.05 11.38
N PHE A 244 1.76 9.13 10.85
CA PHE A 244 3.14 8.92 11.31
C PHE A 244 4.00 10.19 11.21
N ILE A 245 3.85 10.94 10.13
CA ILE A 245 4.58 12.20 9.93
C ILE A 245 4.06 13.28 10.88
N ARG A 246 2.73 13.47 10.95
CA ARG A 246 2.10 14.55 11.74
C ARG A 246 2.32 14.42 13.24
N ILE A 247 2.38 13.20 13.74
CA ILE A 247 2.66 12.95 15.16
C ILE A 247 4.17 12.76 15.43
N ASN A 248 5.04 12.99 14.45
CA ASN A 248 6.50 12.85 14.61
C ASN A 248 6.96 11.43 15.02
N LEU A 249 6.27 10.38 14.55
CA LEU A 249 6.84 9.02 14.54
C LEU A 249 7.93 8.90 13.49
N ILE A 250 7.73 9.55 12.34
CA ILE A 250 8.75 9.77 11.33
C ILE A 250 9.21 11.24 11.44
N PRO A 251 10.50 11.52 11.60
CA PRO A 251 10.99 12.88 11.74
C PRO A 251 10.73 13.70 10.47
N GLY A 252 9.91 14.75 10.62
CA GLY A 252 9.55 15.68 9.56
C GLY A 252 10.21 17.06 9.70
N LYS A 253 10.19 17.87 8.62
CA LYS A 253 10.77 19.23 8.59
C LYS A 253 10.00 20.29 9.39
N TYR A 254 8.74 20.03 9.76
CA TYR A 254 7.85 21.03 10.37
C TYR A 254 8.39 21.69 11.64
N TYR A 255 9.32 21.03 12.34
CA TYR A 255 9.88 21.51 13.61
C TYR A 255 11.36 21.89 13.53
N TYR A 256 12.00 21.85 12.34
CA TYR A 256 13.43 22.19 12.24
C TYR A 256 13.70 23.68 12.55
N SER A 257 12.72 24.56 12.30
CA SER A 257 12.82 25.99 12.64
C SER A 257 12.61 26.29 14.13
N SER A 258 12.01 25.38 14.91
CA SER A 258 11.80 25.58 16.35
C SER A 258 13.00 25.15 17.21
N PHE A 259 14.00 24.47 16.65
CA PHE A 259 15.23 24.09 17.35
C PHE A 259 16.33 25.17 17.31
N PHE A 260 16.17 26.22 16.50
CA PHE A 260 17.10 27.34 16.39
C PHE A 260 16.51 28.65 16.92
N LYS A 261 15.55 28.56 17.86
CA LYS A 261 15.04 29.70 18.63
C LYS A 261 15.62 29.67 20.03
#